data_AF-D5V1M1-F1
#
_entry.id   AF-D5V1M1-F1
#
_cell.length_a   1.000
_cell.length_b   1.000
_cell.length_c   1.000
_cell.angle_alpha   90.00
_cell.angle_beta   90.00
_cell.angle_gamma   90.00
#
_symmetry.space_group_name_H-M   'P 1'
#
loop_
_entity.id
_entity.type
_entity.pdbx_description
1 polymer ?
#
loop_
_entity_poly.entity_id
_entity_poly.type
_entity_poly.pdbx_seq_one_letter_code
_entity_poly.pdbx_strand_id
1 'polypeptide(L)'
;MTNFPLQADVINAVIKGIYTAKNNYSFWTADELYLSYAPPKFLSIHVSQEIAKLENAPEIYIDATVADILRCSLPKRDAFRNFMKEKYLTQDIMSLTLDERFEHKSDNDSISRVIMSVKNGVRNVQEEYKSEIEKMCKMLDRDKLEDSTLDYGLFAFYLDISNSARKKTQKRIDEIIETFDNIVSDYNNLKSYFKGGDIHVVQNIGEWCVGCYVIEPTLK
;
A
#
# COMPACT_ATOMS: atom_id res chain seq x y z
N MET A 1 21.51 8.67 -11.73
CA MET A 1 20.85 8.34 -10.45
C MET A 1 19.38 8.61 -10.67
N THR A 2 18.51 7.64 -10.39
CA THR A 2 17.06 7.83 -10.49
C THR A 2 16.65 8.88 -9.44
N ASN A 3 15.84 9.87 -9.83
CA ASN A 3 15.35 10.90 -8.92
C ASN A 3 14.08 10.41 -8.19
N PHE A 4 14.19 9.25 -7.53
CA PHE A 4 13.08 8.60 -6.85
C PHE A 4 13.25 8.68 -5.33
N PRO A 5 12.18 8.90 -4.54
CA PRO A 5 12.29 9.01 -3.08
C PRO A 5 12.81 7.73 -2.44
N LEU A 6 13.49 7.87 -1.30
CA LEU A 6 13.89 6.72 -0.50
C LEU A 6 12.63 6.01 0.02
N GLN A 7 12.69 4.68 0.10
CA GLN A 7 11.58 3.87 0.60
C GLN A 7 11.12 4.33 2.00
N ALA A 8 12.07 4.66 2.89
CA ALA A 8 11.77 5.17 4.23
C ALA A 8 10.96 6.47 4.19
N ASP A 9 11.27 7.39 3.27
CA ASP A 9 10.56 8.66 3.13
C ASP A 9 9.14 8.45 2.61
N VAL A 10 8.96 7.52 1.66
CA VAL A 10 7.63 7.12 1.17
C VAL A 10 6.79 6.50 2.30
N ILE A 11 7.35 5.55 3.06
CA ILE A 11 6.64 4.91 4.18
C ILE A 11 6.24 5.95 5.24
N ASN A 12 7.16 6.86 5.58
CA ASN A 12 6.89 7.93 6.54
C ASN A 12 5.78 8.88 6.03
N ALA A 13 5.81 9.24 4.75
CA ALA A 13 4.78 10.05 4.11
C ALA A 13 3.41 9.34 4.11
N VAL A 14 3.38 8.03 3.85
CA VAL A 14 2.16 7.20 3.91
C VAL A 14 1.57 7.21 5.32
N ILE A 15 2.37 6.88 6.33
CA ILE A 15 1.92 6.87 7.73
C ILE A 15 1.41 8.26 8.14
N LYS A 16 2.17 9.31 7.81
CA LYS A 16 1.77 10.69 8.08
C LYS A 16 0.49 11.07 7.36
N GLY A 17 0.29 10.63 6.11
CA GLY A 17 -0.93 10.88 5.34
C GLY A 17 -2.16 10.26 5.99
N ILE A 18 -2.04 9.05 6.55
CA ILE A 18 -3.12 8.40 7.30
C ILE A 18 -3.40 9.16 8.60
N TYR A 19 -2.37 9.62 9.33
CA TYR A 19 -2.55 10.47 10.51
C TYR A 19 -3.23 11.81 10.18
N THR A 20 -2.82 12.47 9.10
CA THR A 20 -3.45 13.70 8.62
C THR A 20 -4.91 13.45 8.26
N ALA A 21 -5.21 12.35 7.56
CA ALA A 21 -6.58 11.94 7.26
C ALA A 21 -7.40 11.75 8.54
N LYS A 22 -6.87 11.00 9.53
CA LYS A 22 -7.51 10.82 10.84
C LYS A 22 -7.87 12.17 11.46
N ASN A 23 -6.90 13.08 11.56
CA ASN A 23 -7.09 14.37 12.21
C ASN A 23 -8.13 15.23 11.49
N ASN A 24 -8.07 15.27 10.15
CA ASN A 24 -9.04 16.01 9.35
C ASN A 24 -10.45 15.45 9.49
N TYR A 25 -10.60 14.11 9.40
CA TYR A 25 -11.91 13.48 9.50
C TYR A 25 -12.53 13.64 10.89
N SER A 26 -11.72 13.45 11.95
CA SER A 26 -12.13 13.72 13.32
C SER A 26 -12.58 15.18 13.48
N PHE A 27 -11.81 16.14 12.96
CA PHE A 27 -12.19 17.55 13.00
C PHE A 27 -13.51 17.85 12.27
N TRP A 28 -13.72 17.27 11.08
CA TRP A 28 -14.95 17.47 10.30
C TRP A 28 -16.19 16.83 10.93
N THR A 29 -15.99 15.78 11.72
CA THR A 29 -17.06 15.03 12.38
C THR A 29 -17.19 15.35 13.86
N ALA A 30 -16.53 16.42 14.35
CA ALA A 30 -16.51 16.80 15.75
C ALA A 30 -16.17 15.64 16.71
N ASP A 31 -15.19 14.82 16.31
CA ASP A 31 -14.73 13.61 17.02
C ASP A 31 -15.79 12.51 17.19
N GLU A 32 -16.95 12.61 16.52
CA GLU A 32 -18.02 11.61 16.64
C GLU A 32 -17.72 10.30 15.89
N LEU A 33 -16.92 10.35 14.82
CA LEU A 33 -16.68 9.21 13.94
C LEU A 33 -15.20 8.84 13.82
N TYR A 34 -14.94 7.53 13.80
CA TYR A 34 -13.65 6.99 13.39
C TYR A 34 -13.42 7.14 11.88
N LEU A 35 -12.15 7.15 11.48
CA LEU A 35 -11.75 7.22 10.08
C LEU A 35 -12.20 6.01 9.24
N SER A 36 -12.59 4.88 9.87
CA SER A 36 -13.26 3.78 9.15
C SER A 36 -14.57 4.19 8.48
N TYR A 37 -15.22 5.25 8.96
CA TYR A 37 -16.46 5.77 8.39
C TYR A 37 -16.22 6.78 7.27
N ALA A 38 -14.97 7.13 6.99
CA ALA A 38 -14.63 8.09 5.95
C ALA A 38 -15.03 7.59 4.55
N PRO A 39 -15.37 8.50 3.63
CA PRO A 39 -15.78 8.15 2.28
C PRO A 39 -14.65 7.44 1.51
N PRO A 40 -14.98 6.74 0.41
CA PRO A 40 -13.98 6.12 -0.46
C PRO A 40 -12.88 7.11 -0.87
N LYS A 41 -11.65 6.62 -0.97
CA LYS A 41 -10.44 7.40 -1.38
C LYS A 41 -10.01 8.51 -0.44
N PHE A 42 -10.74 8.78 0.64
CA PHE A 42 -10.34 9.78 1.62
C PHE A 42 -8.90 9.55 2.13
N LEU A 43 -8.58 8.29 2.46
CA LEU A 43 -7.25 7.90 2.89
C LEU A 43 -6.20 8.06 1.78
N SER A 44 -6.49 7.54 0.57
CA SER A 44 -5.57 7.59 -0.58
C SER A 44 -5.23 9.03 -0.99
N ILE A 45 -6.19 9.95 -0.93
CA ILE A 45 -5.98 11.37 -1.25
C ILE A 45 -4.99 12.02 -0.27
N HIS A 46 -5.19 11.81 1.04
CA HIS A 46 -4.30 12.39 2.06
C HIS A 46 -2.90 11.77 2.03
N VAL A 47 -2.81 10.46 1.78
CA VAL A 47 -1.52 9.78 1.54
C VAL A 47 -0.82 10.39 0.32
N SER A 48 -1.53 10.57 -0.79
CA SER A 48 -0.97 11.20 -2.00
C SER A 48 -0.45 12.61 -1.74
N GLN A 49 -1.20 13.41 -0.97
CA GLN A 49 -0.82 14.77 -0.60
C GLN A 49 0.46 14.82 0.23
N GLU A 50 0.68 13.88 1.16
CA GLU A 50 1.93 13.83 1.93
C GLU A 50 3.10 13.33 1.08
N ILE A 51 2.89 12.34 0.20
CA ILE A 51 3.93 11.87 -0.74
C ILE A 51 4.34 13.00 -1.69
N ALA A 52 3.39 13.80 -2.17
CA ALA A 52 3.65 14.93 -3.07
C ALA A 52 4.49 16.06 -2.44
N LYS A 53 4.70 16.05 -1.12
CA LYS A 53 5.54 17.02 -0.40
C LYS A 53 7.01 16.61 -0.33
N LEU A 54 7.36 15.40 -0.77
CA LEU A 54 8.76 14.96 -0.82
C LEU A 54 9.54 15.79 -1.85
N GLU A 55 10.82 16.08 -1.58
CA GLU A 55 11.66 16.92 -2.44
C GLU A 55 11.77 16.33 -3.86
N ASN A 56 11.94 15.01 -3.95
CA ASN A 56 11.95 14.23 -5.18
C ASN A 56 10.62 13.49 -5.38
N ALA A 57 9.50 14.19 -5.22
CA ALA A 57 8.17 13.59 -5.32
C ALA A 57 7.96 12.80 -6.64
N PRO A 58 7.50 11.53 -6.55
CA PRO A 58 7.23 10.71 -7.71
C PRO A 58 5.98 11.19 -8.45
N GLU A 59 5.67 10.59 -9.59
CA GLU A 59 4.35 10.68 -10.19
C GLU A 59 3.40 9.75 -9.45
N ILE A 60 2.20 10.25 -9.11
CA ILE A 60 1.25 9.55 -8.26
C ILE A 60 0.00 9.25 -9.07
N TYR A 61 -0.29 7.97 -9.24
CA TYR A 61 -1.50 7.50 -9.90
C TYR A 61 -2.44 6.89 -8.87
N ILE A 62 -3.69 7.34 -8.88
CA ILE A 62 -4.76 6.80 -8.04
C ILE A 62 -5.58 5.84 -8.90
N ASP A 63 -5.80 4.63 -8.40
CA ASP A 63 -6.61 3.59 -9.08
C ASP A 63 -6.05 3.12 -10.42
N ALA A 64 -4.72 3.13 -10.55
CA ALA A 64 -4.04 2.51 -11.68
C ALA A 64 -4.39 1.01 -11.74
N THR A 65 -4.69 0.52 -12.94
CA THR A 65 -5.04 -0.89 -13.12
C THR A 65 -3.79 -1.76 -13.11
N VAL A 66 -3.94 -3.03 -12.72
CA VAL A 66 -2.85 -4.03 -12.77
C VAL A 66 -2.21 -4.06 -14.17
N ALA A 67 -3.01 -4.04 -15.24
CA ALA A 67 -2.49 -3.99 -16.60
C ALA A 67 -1.65 -2.74 -16.90
N ASP A 68 -2.09 -1.56 -16.45
CA ASP A 68 -1.36 -0.30 -16.71
C ASP A 68 -0.04 -0.25 -15.95
N ILE A 69 -0.03 -0.72 -14.71
CA ILE A 69 1.19 -0.84 -13.90
C ILE A 69 2.17 -1.79 -14.58
N LEU A 70 1.72 -2.98 -14.99
CA LEU A 70 2.57 -3.98 -15.65
C LEU A 70 3.11 -3.50 -17.00
N ARG A 71 2.34 -2.71 -17.77
CA ARG A 71 2.84 -2.08 -19.01
C ARG A 71 3.98 -1.09 -18.77
N CYS A 72 4.06 -0.54 -17.57
CA CYS A 72 5.05 0.45 -17.17
C CYS A 72 6.14 -0.15 -16.27
N SER A 73 6.01 -1.41 -15.85
CA SER A 73 7.02 -2.08 -15.02
C SER A 73 7.75 -3.23 -15.69
N LEU A 74 7.15 -3.89 -16.70
CA LEU A 74 7.79 -5.01 -17.40
C LEU A 74 8.74 -4.52 -18.51
N PRO A 75 9.80 -5.29 -18.84
CA PRO A 75 10.75 -4.96 -19.91
C PRO A 75 10.10 -4.76 -21.28
N LYS A 76 9.01 -5.49 -21.53
CA LYS A 76 8.20 -5.42 -22.74
C LYS A 76 6.77 -5.08 -22.37
N ARG A 77 6.29 -3.96 -22.87
CA ARG A 77 5.00 -3.37 -22.49
C ARG A 77 3.81 -4.24 -22.86
N ASP A 78 3.90 -4.97 -23.97
CA ASP A 78 2.88 -5.88 -24.48
C ASP A 78 2.86 -7.24 -23.75
N ALA A 79 3.89 -7.54 -22.94
CA ALA A 79 4.00 -8.79 -22.19
C ALA A 79 3.02 -8.91 -21.02
N PHE A 80 2.40 -7.79 -20.59
CA PHE A 80 1.49 -7.77 -19.42
C PHE A 80 0.37 -8.80 -19.50
N ARG A 81 -0.19 -9.07 -20.70
CA ARG A 81 -1.26 -10.06 -20.88
C ARG A 81 -0.79 -11.48 -20.55
N ASN A 82 0.40 -11.83 -21.02
CA ASN A 82 0.99 -13.14 -20.77
C ASN A 82 1.39 -13.25 -19.30
N PHE A 83 2.02 -12.21 -18.75
CA PHE A 83 2.38 -12.14 -17.33
C PHE A 83 1.16 -12.37 -16.43
N MET A 84 0.06 -11.65 -16.69
CA MET A 84 -1.17 -11.80 -15.91
C MET A 84 -1.74 -13.22 -16.00
N LYS A 85 -1.73 -13.82 -17.20
CA LYS A 85 -2.20 -15.20 -17.40
C LYS A 85 -1.32 -16.22 -16.65
N GLU A 86 0.00 -16.08 -16.74
CA GLU A 86 0.97 -16.98 -16.12
C GLU A 86 0.94 -16.91 -14.60
N LYS A 87 0.77 -15.71 -14.03
CA LYS A 87 0.70 -15.49 -12.58
C LYS A 87 -0.72 -15.59 -12.02
N TYR A 88 -1.71 -15.96 -12.84
CA TYR A 88 -3.14 -16.00 -12.45
C TYR A 88 -3.61 -14.68 -11.81
N LEU A 89 -3.20 -13.55 -12.39
CA LEU A 89 -3.65 -12.21 -12.03
C LEU A 89 -4.89 -11.83 -12.84
N THR A 90 -5.91 -11.35 -12.15
CA THR A 90 -7.09 -10.74 -12.77
C THR A 90 -6.91 -9.24 -12.93
N GLN A 91 -7.71 -8.64 -13.81
CA GLN A 91 -7.75 -7.19 -13.91
C GLN A 91 -8.38 -6.62 -12.63
N ASP A 92 -7.67 -5.70 -12.00
CA ASP A 92 -8.06 -5.01 -10.78
C ASP A 92 -7.30 -3.67 -10.69
N ILE A 93 -7.51 -2.91 -9.61
CA ILE A 93 -6.85 -1.64 -9.34
C ILE A 93 -5.92 -1.72 -8.12
N MET A 94 -4.92 -0.83 -8.09
CA MET A 94 -4.15 -0.50 -6.89
C MET A 94 -4.58 0.87 -6.37
N SER A 95 -4.62 1.04 -5.04
CA SER A 95 -5.07 2.30 -4.44
C SER A 95 -4.17 3.46 -4.83
N LEU A 96 -2.85 3.23 -4.85
CA LEU A 96 -1.85 4.17 -5.35
C LEU A 96 -0.75 3.42 -6.12
N THR A 97 -0.22 4.04 -7.16
CA THR A 97 1.02 3.64 -7.82
C THR A 97 1.95 4.84 -7.89
N LEU A 98 3.23 4.64 -7.60
CA LEU A 98 4.26 5.66 -7.73
C LEU A 98 5.18 5.32 -8.89
N ASP A 99 5.30 6.28 -9.80
CA ASP A 99 6.13 6.15 -10.99
C ASP A 99 7.30 7.14 -10.92
N GLU A 100 8.39 6.79 -11.59
CA GLU A 100 9.55 7.68 -11.69
C GLU A 100 9.21 8.95 -12.44
N ARG A 101 9.53 10.11 -11.86
CA ARG A 101 9.27 11.41 -12.48
C ARG A 101 10.37 11.77 -13.46
N PHE A 102 10.01 11.97 -14.72
CA PHE A 102 10.89 12.46 -15.77
C PHE A 102 10.12 13.28 -16.82
N GLU A 103 10.83 13.90 -17.76
CA GLU A 103 10.20 14.62 -18.86
C GLU A 103 9.64 13.64 -19.89
N HIS A 104 8.30 13.61 -19.97
CA HIS A 104 7.55 12.76 -20.88
C HIS A 104 7.74 13.16 -22.34
N LYS A 105 8.02 12.17 -23.19
CA LYS A 105 8.05 12.28 -24.65
C LYS A 105 6.70 11.96 -25.28
N SER A 106 5.81 11.32 -24.53
CA SER A 106 4.47 10.92 -24.95
C SER A 106 3.53 10.84 -23.75
N ASP A 107 2.25 10.53 -23.99
CA ASP A 107 1.31 10.16 -22.93
C ASP A 107 1.52 8.74 -22.39
N ASN A 108 2.51 8.03 -22.95
CA ASN A 108 2.70 6.61 -22.73
C ASN A 108 4.01 6.29 -22.04
N ASP A 109 4.96 7.19 -21.80
CA ASP A 109 6.22 6.82 -21.14
C ASP A 109 6.12 6.97 -19.63
N SER A 110 5.85 5.87 -18.92
CA SER A 110 5.93 5.83 -17.46
C SER A 110 6.73 4.62 -16.98
N ILE A 111 7.30 4.72 -15.78
CA ILE A 111 8.09 3.66 -15.13
C ILE A 111 7.55 3.45 -13.73
N SER A 112 6.78 2.39 -13.53
CA SER A 112 6.21 2.10 -12.21
C SER A 112 7.25 1.50 -11.27
N ARG A 113 7.29 2.06 -10.06
CA ARG A 113 8.25 1.69 -9.01
C ARG A 113 7.56 1.14 -7.77
N VAL A 114 6.43 1.71 -7.35
CA VAL A 114 5.78 1.30 -6.09
C VAL A 114 4.30 1.07 -6.31
N ILE A 115 3.78 -0.04 -5.79
CA ILE A 115 2.34 -0.34 -5.76
C ILE A 115 1.83 -0.29 -4.32
N MET A 116 0.62 0.24 -4.11
CA MET A 116 0.05 0.32 -2.77
C MET A 116 -1.44 -0.03 -2.73
N SER A 117 -1.81 -0.79 -1.70
CA SER A 117 -3.19 -0.94 -1.25
C SER A 117 -3.39 -0.11 0.02
N VAL A 118 -4.40 0.75 0.05
CA VAL A 118 -4.67 1.66 1.15
C VAL A 118 -6.09 1.40 1.66
N LYS A 119 -6.23 0.92 2.89
CA LYS A 119 -7.53 0.49 3.45
C LYS A 119 -7.86 1.24 4.74
N ASN A 120 -9.05 1.82 4.83
CA ASN A 120 -9.59 2.33 6.08
C ASN A 120 -10.49 1.27 6.74
N GLY A 121 -10.43 1.15 8.07
CA GLY A 121 -11.30 0.25 8.83
C GLY A 121 -10.89 -1.22 8.78
N VAL A 122 -9.60 -1.51 8.62
CA VAL A 122 -9.07 -2.88 8.79
C VAL A 122 -9.29 -3.28 10.25
N ARG A 123 -9.94 -4.41 10.50
CA ARG A 123 -10.26 -4.86 11.88
C ARG A 123 -9.82 -6.28 12.17
N ASN A 124 -10.15 -7.20 11.29
CA ASN A 124 -9.69 -8.59 11.35
C ASN A 124 -9.03 -8.91 10.01
N VAL A 125 -8.31 -10.03 9.98
CA VAL A 125 -7.94 -10.67 8.72
C VAL A 125 -9.21 -10.98 7.92
N GLN A 126 -9.23 -10.54 6.67
CA GLN A 126 -10.32 -10.79 5.72
C GLN A 126 -9.73 -11.36 4.43
N GLU A 127 -10.53 -12.10 3.69
CA GLU A 127 -10.10 -12.70 2.43
C GLU A 127 -9.69 -11.63 1.41
N GLU A 128 -10.41 -10.50 1.38
CA GLU A 128 -10.04 -9.33 0.57
C GLU A 128 -8.59 -8.90 0.82
N TYR A 129 -8.16 -8.81 2.08
CA TYR A 129 -6.82 -8.35 2.42
C TYR A 129 -5.76 -9.37 2.03
N LYS A 130 -6.05 -10.67 2.17
CA LYS A 130 -5.16 -11.73 1.70
C LYS A 130 -5.00 -11.68 0.19
N SER A 131 -6.10 -11.52 -0.56
CA SER A 131 -6.08 -11.39 -2.01
C SER A 131 -5.29 -10.17 -2.47
N GLU A 132 -5.34 -9.05 -1.74
CA GLU A 132 -4.53 -7.86 -2.01
C GLU A 132 -3.03 -8.15 -1.82
N ILE A 133 -2.65 -8.81 -0.73
CA ILE A 133 -1.25 -9.22 -0.48
C ILE A 133 -0.77 -10.20 -1.54
N GLU A 134 -1.55 -11.22 -1.87
CA GLU A 134 -1.22 -12.20 -2.91
C GLU A 134 -1.05 -11.54 -4.29
N LYS A 135 -1.93 -10.60 -4.64
CA LYS A 135 -1.83 -9.78 -5.86
C LYS A 135 -0.51 -9.01 -5.89
N MET A 136 -0.14 -8.35 -4.79
CA MET A 136 1.11 -7.61 -4.68
C MET A 136 2.33 -8.54 -4.79
N CYS A 137 2.32 -9.69 -4.13
CA CYS A 137 3.39 -10.70 -4.26
C CYS A 137 3.56 -11.14 -5.71
N LYS A 138 2.46 -11.53 -6.40
CA LYS A 138 2.50 -11.93 -7.81
C LYS A 138 3.06 -10.86 -8.75
N MET A 139 2.82 -9.58 -8.46
CA MET A 139 3.35 -8.48 -9.27
C MET A 139 4.83 -8.17 -8.99
N LEU A 140 5.29 -8.41 -7.76
CA LEU A 140 6.68 -8.13 -7.33
C LEU A 140 7.64 -9.29 -7.57
N ASP A 141 7.11 -10.52 -7.52
CA ASP A 141 7.85 -11.77 -7.65
C ASP A 141 8.54 -11.86 -9.02
N ARG A 142 9.85 -12.12 -8.98
CA ARG A 142 10.72 -12.16 -10.16
C ARG A 142 11.94 -13.04 -9.91
N ASP A 143 12.54 -13.55 -10.98
CA ASP A 143 13.76 -14.35 -10.91
C ASP A 143 15.02 -13.49 -11.07
N LYS A 144 14.91 -12.38 -11.82
CA LYS A 144 16.00 -11.44 -12.07
C LYS A 144 15.57 -10.00 -11.81
N LEU A 145 16.53 -9.16 -11.45
CA LEU A 145 16.28 -7.75 -11.15
C LEU A 145 15.67 -7.03 -12.37
N GLU A 146 16.15 -7.34 -13.56
CA GLU A 146 15.70 -6.75 -14.82
C GLU A 146 14.31 -7.19 -15.29
N ASP A 147 13.67 -8.17 -14.65
CA ASP A 147 12.36 -8.68 -15.07
C ASP A 147 11.20 -7.72 -14.72
N SER A 148 11.44 -6.76 -13.83
CA SER A 148 10.46 -5.74 -13.44
C SER A 148 11.15 -4.52 -12.82
N THR A 149 10.61 -3.32 -13.03
CA THR A 149 11.07 -2.10 -12.38
C THR A 149 10.38 -1.80 -11.05
N LEU A 150 9.39 -2.60 -10.63
CA LEU A 150 8.76 -2.43 -9.32
C LEU A 150 9.80 -2.65 -8.21
N ASP A 151 9.92 -1.74 -7.27
CA ASP A 151 10.88 -1.84 -6.18
C ASP A 151 10.27 -2.49 -4.94
N TYR A 152 9.00 -2.16 -4.61
CA TYR A 152 8.29 -2.72 -3.45
C TYR A 152 6.79 -2.44 -3.51
N GLY A 153 6.06 -3.12 -2.63
CA GLY A 153 4.63 -2.95 -2.40
C GLY A 153 4.33 -2.54 -0.97
N LEU A 154 3.31 -1.70 -0.78
CA LEU A 154 2.79 -1.32 0.54
C LEU A 154 1.32 -1.71 0.72
N PHE A 155 1.01 -2.45 1.79
CA PHE A 155 -0.36 -2.54 2.32
C PHE A 155 -0.46 -1.62 3.54
N ALA A 156 -1.03 -0.44 3.33
CA ALA A 156 -1.19 0.58 4.36
C ALA A 156 -2.62 0.61 4.86
N PHE A 157 -2.81 0.73 6.18
CA PHE A 157 -4.13 0.69 6.75
C PHE A 157 -4.32 1.55 7.99
N TYR A 158 -5.57 1.94 8.19
CA TYR A 158 -6.10 2.45 9.45
C TYR A 158 -6.99 1.39 10.09
N LEU A 159 -6.76 1.13 11.38
CA LEU A 159 -7.58 0.23 12.20
C LEU A 159 -8.14 1.00 13.39
N ASP A 160 -9.42 0.81 13.66
CA ASP A 160 -10.11 1.26 14.88
C ASP A 160 -11.02 0.16 15.42
N ILE A 161 -11.14 0.15 16.75
CA ILE A 161 -12.08 -0.71 17.48
C ILE A 161 -12.73 0.08 18.61
N SER A 162 -13.94 -0.31 18.99
CA SER A 162 -14.61 0.23 20.18
C SER A 162 -13.96 -0.27 21.48
N ASN A 163 -14.17 0.46 22.56
CA ASN A 163 -13.78 0.04 23.91
C ASN A 163 -14.41 -1.30 24.35
N SER A 164 -15.57 -1.66 23.80
CA SER A 164 -16.30 -2.91 24.04
C SER A 164 -15.81 -4.09 23.20
N ALA A 165 -14.82 -3.89 22.31
CA ALA A 165 -14.31 -4.96 21.46
C ALA A 165 -13.60 -6.05 22.29
N ARG A 166 -14.02 -7.31 22.08
CA ARG A 166 -13.44 -8.48 22.78
C ARG A 166 -11.96 -8.70 22.48
N LYS A 167 -11.54 -8.43 21.24
CA LYS A 167 -10.16 -8.57 20.77
C LYS A 167 -9.55 -7.18 20.60
N LYS A 168 -8.44 -6.94 21.30
CA LYS A 168 -7.70 -5.67 21.32
C LYS A 168 -6.85 -5.45 20.06
N THR A 169 -6.44 -4.20 19.84
CA THR A 169 -5.72 -3.79 18.63
C THR A 169 -4.41 -4.55 18.45
N GLN A 170 -3.61 -4.74 19.50
CA GLN A 170 -2.34 -5.47 19.40
C GLN A 170 -2.52 -6.87 18.81
N LYS A 171 -3.42 -7.66 19.39
CA LYS A 171 -3.70 -9.03 18.92
C LYS A 171 -4.19 -9.06 17.46
N ARG A 172 -4.92 -8.04 17.01
CA ARG A 172 -5.38 -7.94 15.61
C ARG A 172 -4.21 -7.66 14.68
N ILE A 173 -3.31 -6.75 15.07
CA ILE A 173 -2.10 -6.46 14.30
C ILE A 173 -1.25 -7.72 14.17
N ASP A 174 -1.03 -8.44 15.28
CA ASP A 174 -0.23 -9.68 15.28
C ASP A 174 -0.81 -10.71 14.31
N GLU A 175 -2.13 -10.97 14.36
CA GLU A 175 -2.82 -11.90 13.44
C GLU A 175 -2.76 -11.44 11.97
N ILE A 176 -2.82 -10.13 11.71
CA ILE A 176 -2.70 -9.56 10.36
C ILE A 176 -1.28 -9.79 9.83
N ILE A 177 -0.26 -9.44 10.62
CA ILE A 177 1.15 -9.61 10.24
C ILE A 177 1.44 -11.08 9.99
N GLU A 178 1.06 -11.96 10.92
CA GLU A 178 1.27 -13.42 10.78
C GLU A 178 0.61 -13.96 9.52
N THR A 179 -0.62 -13.54 9.21
CA THR A 179 -1.31 -13.98 7.98
C THR A 179 -0.57 -13.50 6.74
N PHE A 180 -0.14 -12.24 6.72
CA PHE A 180 0.53 -11.68 5.55
C PHE A 180 1.93 -12.30 5.36
N ASP A 181 2.67 -12.52 6.45
CA ASP A 181 3.97 -13.19 6.43
C ASP A 181 3.86 -14.60 5.87
N ASN A 182 2.83 -15.35 6.25
CA ASN A 182 2.57 -16.68 5.70
C ASN A 182 2.39 -16.62 4.16
N ILE A 183 1.63 -15.64 3.63
CA ILE A 183 1.45 -15.48 2.18
C ILE A 183 2.76 -15.10 1.49
N VAL A 184 3.54 -14.18 2.05
CA VAL A 184 4.82 -13.75 1.47
C VAL A 184 5.83 -14.91 1.47
N SER A 185 5.79 -15.77 2.48
CA SER A 185 6.70 -16.92 2.61
C SER A 185 6.56 -17.97 1.51
N ASP A 186 5.42 -17.99 0.78
CA ASP A 186 5.22 -18.85 -0.38
C ASP A 186 6.04 -18.41 -1.61
N TYR A 187 6.68 -17.22 -1.56
CA TYR A 187 7.46 -16.65 -2.65
C TYR A 187 8.95 -16.58 -2.30
N ASN A 188 9.79 -17.27 -3.08
CA ASN A 188 11.22 -17.44 -2.77
C ASN A 188 12.03 -16.14 -2.74
N ASN A 189 11.65 -15.18 -3.60
CA ASN A 189 12.44 -13.97 -3.84
C ASN A 189 11.80 -12.72 -3.22
N LEU A 190 10.89 -12.89 -2.25
CA LEU A 190 10.24 -11.81 -1.54
C LEU A 190 10.59 -11.85 -0.05
N LYS A 191 10.59 -10.67 0.56
CA LYS A 191 10.63 -10.49 2.01
C LYS A 191 9.65 -9.41 2.40
N SER A 192 9.28 -9.41 3.68
CA SER A 192 8.36 -8.45 4.24
C SER A 192 8.83 -7.90 5.57
N TYR A 193 8.28 -6.75 5.94
CA TYR A 193 8.40 -6.21 7.28
C TYR A 193 7.26 -5.23 7.57
N PHE A 194 7.01 -4.98 8.86
CA PHE A 194 5.94 -4.08 9.31
C PHE A 194 6.51 -2.78 9.90
N LYS A 195 5.83 -1.66 9.63
CA LYS A 195 6.11 -0.33 10.18
C LYS A 195 4.83 0.30 10.71
N GLY A 196 4.97 1.13 11.76
CA GLY A 196 3.85 1.70 12.50
C GLY A 196 3.34 0.73 13.57
N GLY A 197 2.02 0.71 13.78
CA GLY A 197 1.38 -0.12 14.80
C GLY A 197 1.25 0.54 16.17
N ASP A 198 1.65 1.81 16.31
CA ASP A 198 1.43 2.56 17.54
C ASP A 198 -0.06 2.61 17.89
N ILE A 199 -0.40 2.08 19.07
CA ILE A 199 -1.78 1.98 19.54
C ILE A 199 -2.15 3.23 20.32
N HIS A 200 -3.13 3.96 19.79
CA HIS A 200 -3.70 5.15 20.41
C HIS A 200 -4.98 4.78 21.13
N VAL A 201 -4.99 4.97 22.46
CA VAL A 201 -6.17 4.72 23.29
C VAL A 201 -6.96 6.02 23.45
N VAL A 202 -8.24 5.98 23.10
CA VAL A 202 -9.18 7.08 23.36
C VAL A 202 -10.11 6.65 24.49
N GLN A 203 -10.00 7.33 25.63
CA GLN A 203 -10.70 6.94 26.86
C GLN A 203 -12.21 6.85 26.61
N ASN A 204 -12.82 5.74 27.04
CA ASN A 204 -14.24 5.43 26.88
C ASN A 204 -14.76 5.31 25.44
N ILE A 205 -13.90 5.44 24.42
CA ILE A 205 -14.29 5.33 23.00
C ILE A 205 -13.68 4.07 22.38
N GLY A 206 -12.36 3.85 22.51
CA GLY A 206 -11.70 2.67 21.95
C GLY A 206 -10.23 2.84 21.63
N GLU A 207 -9.75 2.07 20.66
CA GLU A 207 -8.34 2.01 20.26
C GLU A 207 -8.25 2.19 18.75
N TRP A 208 -7.21 2.87 18.27
CA TRP A 208 -6.89 2.91 16.85
C TRP A 208 -5.39 2.87 16.60
N CYS A 209 -4.99 2.46 15.39
CA CYS A 209 -3.60 2.47 14.96
C CYS A 209 -3.50 2.68 13.43
N VAL A 210 -2.28 3.00 13.00
CA VAL A 210 -1.89 3.07 11.59
C VAL A 210 -0.81 2.03 11.36
N GLY A 211 -0.98 1.20 10.33
CA GLY A 211 -0.02 0.16 9.97
C GLY A 211 0.41 0.26 8.52
N CYS A 212 1.65 -0.10 8.24
CA CYS A 212 2.20 -0.22 6.90
C CYS A 212 3.00 -1.52 6.80
N TYR A 213 2.46 -2.47 6.05
CA TYR A 213 3.12 -3.73 5.75
C TYR A 213 3.82 -3.62 4.40
N VAL A 214 5.12 -3.88 4.38
CA VAL A 214 6.00 -3.70 3.23
C VAL A 214 6.38 -5.05 2.67
N ILE A 215 6.34 -5.19 1.35
CA ILE A 215 6.79 -6.38 0.61
C ILE A 215 7.81 -5.92 -0.42
N GLU A 216 8.98 -6.53 -0.47
CA GLU A 216 10.02 -6.15 -1.42
C GLU A 216 10.80 -7.37 -1.93
N PRO A 217 11.34 -7.32 -3.17
CA PRO A 217 12.23 -8.34 -3.68
C PRO A 217 13.50 -8.47 -2.83
N THR A 218 14.04 -9.68 -2.75
CA THR A 218 15.33 -9.94 -2.08
C THR A 218 16.53 -9.75 -3.01
N LEU A 219 16.29 -9.76 -4.32
CA LEU A 219 17.29 -9.54 -5.37
C LEU A 219 17.80 -8.09 -5.31
N LYS A 220 19.13 -7.92 -5.42
CA LYS A 220 19.82 -6.62 -5.36
C LYS A 220 20.57 -6.34 -6.65
#